data_AF-A0A8H3U5R0-F1
#
_entry.id   AF-A0A8H3U5R0-F1
#
_cell.length_a   1.000
_cell.length_b   1.000
_cell.length_c   1.000
_cell.angle_alpha   90.00
_cell.angle_beta   90.00
_cell.angle_gamma   90.00
#
_symmetry.space_group_name_H-M   'P 1'
#
loop_
_entity.id
_entity.type
_entity.pdbx_description
1 polymer ?
#
loop_
_entity_poly.entity_id
_entity_poly.type
_entity_poly.pdbx_seq_one_letter_code
_entity_poly.pdbx_strand_id
1 'polypeptide(L)'
;MGPKKGGAKDAKASGSKSKEPKESKDDKKKLKPATSINVRHILCEKHSKKEEALAKLNEGAKFDEVAREFSEDKARQGGSLGWKVRGSLIKEFEDLAYELDPSTTGNPKWAEVKTREGYHILMVEGRKSREFSVRQVDTIFSVPGNPLAFLQSRLWLRYPALSLLAAVACLLPIAAVVTPATISVVLNQDVTTTKGTPPQLYFDPNQYGNLQTLVRADYLGPSSDTTRTAYGSALTGQILPIPASQSNLTYVLDFIGPAVRCEPASARFINDTYTAYRSQISQAGVENEYHYISWVPIAGKKINLTGATGTTLDVVSTDAAHIYIIPNTSVSGPIYVGGMEITSSVDHFGYQDLLDCSLYNASYTAFFNFSHPQQKIDIRSHTFLNPVNVSSDISQWRFSTKSSPNMIKQQAQCISYQSIMEAFGKLLVGYNWNRDGFTVNEATSWNMLSIDWTSRNATQRGLEELFQNITLSMLSVPALTMNETIAEANQVDIIIYRTFNIYAYTPRDLWLAYSIAGAAAFLCVCAGIYAIWRNGGCYQTNFSTFIRVTKDEVLFKYISSNDSGAEPLPKDLAEVRLMLGG
;
A
#
# COMPACT_ATOMS: atom_id res chain seq x y z
N MET A 1 -12.45 -28.75 -84.12
CA MET A 1 -13.56 -29.60 -83.62
C MET A 1 -14.54 -28.70 -82.86
N GLY A 2 -15.70 -28.38 -83.44
CA GLY A 2 -16.89 -28.09 -82.60
C GLY A 2 -17.50 -29.42 -82.12
N PRO A 3 -18.72 -29.46 -81.52
CA PRO A 3 -19.68 -28.35 -81.33
C PRO A 3 -20.47 -28.40 -79.99
N LYS A 4 -21.26 -27.34 -79.72
CA LYS A 4 -22.71 -27.33 -79.38
C LYS A 4 -23.09 -25.92 -78.87
N LYS A 5 -23.73 -25.06 -79.68
CA LYS A 5 -25.16 -24.96 -80.05
C LYS A 5 -26.09 -24.58 -78.87
N GLY A 6 -26.76 -23.44 -79.03
CA GLY A 6 -28.00 -23.08 -78.34
C GLY A 6 -28.27 -21.57 -78.38
N GLY A 7 -28.96 -21.08 -79.41
CA GLY A 7 -29.43 -19.69 -79.50
C GLY A 7 -30.95 -19.58 -79.41
N ALA A 8 -31.45 -18.38 -79.11
CA ALA A 8 -32.77 -17.82 -79.44
C ALA A 8 -32.78 -16.35 -78.96
N LYS A 9 -32.79 -15.34 -79.85
CA LYS A 9 -33.94 -14.69 -80.53
C LYS A 9 -34.83 -13.79 -79.63
N ASP A 10 -34.65 -12.49 -79.84
CA ASP A 10 -35.65 -11.45 -80.16
C ASP A 10 -37.04 -11.47 -79.52
N ALA A 11 -37.39 -10.38 -78.84
CA ALA A 11 -38.73 -9.78 -78.95
C ALA A 11 -38.64 -8.25 -78.72
N LYS A 12 -39.09 -7.51 -79.73
CA LYS A 12 -39.21 -6.05 -79.85
C LYS A 12 -40.70 -5.72 -79.85
N ALA A 13 -41.14 -4.76 -79.04
CA ALA A 13 -42.44 -4.06 -79.19
C ALA A 13 -42.30 -2.72 -78.45
N SER A 14 -41.96 -1.60 -79.09
CA SER A 14 -42.77 -0.72 -79.94
C SER A 14 -44.01 -0.11 -79.26
N GLY A 15 -43.87 1.17 -78.91
CA GLY A 15 -44.86 2.21 -79.21
C GLY A 15 -45.90 2.50 -78.13
N SER A 16 -45.88 3.73 -77.62
CA SER A 16 -46.94 4.70 -77.96
C SER A 16 -46.61 6.09 -77.39
N LYS A 17 -46.78 7.11 -78.24
CA LYS A 17 -46.83 8.53 -77.88
C LYS A 17 -48.15 8.80 -77.15
N SER A 18 -48.09 9.59 -76.08
CA SER A 18 -49.22 10.41 -75.62
C SER A 18 -48.72 11.81 -75.26
N LYS A 19 -49.35 12.80 -75.89
CA LYS A 19 -49.14 14.24 -75.77
C LYS A 19 -49.79 14.81 -74.49
N GLU A 20 -49.13 15.84 -73.95
CA GLU A 20 -49.67 17.03 -73.26
C GLU A 20 -50.34 16.84 -71.87
N PRO A 21 -50.23 17.82 -70.94
CA PRO A 21 -50.28 19.25 -71.20
C PRO A 21 -49.08 20.09 -70.72
N LYS A 22 -48.80 21.13 -71.52
CA LYS A 22 -48.11 22.35 -71.09
C LYS A 22 -48.93 23.02 -69.98
N GLU A 23 -48.44 22.95 -68.75
CA GLU A 23 -48.80 23.94 -67.73
C GLU A 23 -47.98 25.20 -67.98
N SER A 24 -48.69 26.27 -68.33
CA SER A 24 -48.25 27.65 -68.29
C SER A 24 -47.68 27.96 -66.90
N LYS A 25 -46.35 28.01 -66.77
CA LYS A 25 -45.74 28.67 -65.63
C LYS A 25 -45.95 30.16 -65.80
N ASP A 26 -46.86 30.70 -64.99
CA ASP A 26 -46.84 32.07 -64.55
C ASP A 26 -45.39 32.48 -64.28
N ASP A 27 -44.90 33.48 -65.01
CA ASP A 27 -43.66 34.18 -64.70
C ASP A 27 -43.83 35.02 -63.42
N LYS A 28 -44.10 34.35 -62.29
CA LYS A 28 -43.75 34.89 -60.98
C LYS A 28 -42.23 34.81 -60.89
N LYS A 29 -41.57 35.94 -61.14
CA LYS A 29 -40.12 36.16 -60.96
C LYS A 29 -39.68 35.58 -59.60
N LYS A 30 -39.18 34.34 -59.58
CA LYS A 30 -38.75 33.67 -58.35
C LYS A 30 -37.55 34.42 -57.78
N LEU A 31 -37.67 34.87 -56.53
CA LEU A 31 -36.59 35.55 -55.82
C LEU A 31 -35.42 34.59 -55.60
N LYS A 32 -34.19 35.14 -55.58
CA LYS A 32 -32.99 34.35 -55.29
C LYS A 32 -33.11 33.71 -53.90
N PRO A 33 -32.78 32.41 -53.74
CA PRO A 33 -32.79 31.77 -52.44
C PRO A 33 -31.79 32.46 -51.52
N ALA A 34 -32.20 32.73 -50.29
CA ALA A 34 -31.41 33.44 -49.30
C ALA A 34 -31.30 32.60 -48.02
N THR A 35 -30.11 32.59 -47.42
CA THR A 35 -29.87 31.93 -46.14
C THR A 35 -30.18 32.85 -44.95
N SER A 36 -30.17 34.16 -45.18
CA SER A 36 -30.54 35.17 -44.19
C SER A 36 -31.19 36.39 -44.82
N ILE A 37 -32.16 36.96 -44.12
CA ILE A 37 -32.94 38.14 -44.54
C ILE A 37 -32.90 39.22 -43.45
N ASN A 38 -32.83 40.49 -43.85
CA ASN A 38 -32.95 41.63 -42.95
C ASN A 38 -34.40 42.13 -42.98
N VAL A 39 -35.11 42.04 -41.87
CA VAL A 39 -36.57 42.27 -41.82
C VAL A 39 -36.90 43.35 -40.80
N ARG A 40 -37.88 44.19 -41.14
CA ARG A 40 -38.57 45.07 -40.19
C ARG A 40 -40.01 44.62 -40.02
N HIS A 41 -40.58 44.83 -38.84
CA HIS A 41 -41.99 44.59 -38.60
C HIS A 41 -42.66 45.73 -37.82
N ILE A 42 -43.98 45.75 -37.84
CA ILE A 42 -44.84 46.51 -36.95
C ILE A 42 -45.76 45.49 -36.32
N LEU A 43 -45.67 45.29 -35.01
CA LEU A 43 -46.55 44.39 -34.27
C LEU A 43 -47.66 45.19 -33.60
N CYS A 44 -48.91 44.77 -33.79
CA CYS A 44 -50.05 45.29 -33.05
C CYS A 44 -50.89 44.12 -32.50
N GLU A 45 -51.15 44.11 -31.20
CA GLU A 45 -52.03 43.12 -30.57
C GLU A 45 -53.48 43.24 -31.05
N LYS A 46 -53.95 44.50 -31.23
CA LYS A 46 -55.34 44.80 -31.65
C LYS A 46 -55.44 45.04 -33.14
N HIS A 47 -56.50 44.50 -33.75
CA HIS A 47 -56.80 44.69 -35.18
C HIS A 47 -56.95 46.18 -35.55
N SER A 48 -57.61 46.97 -34.71
CA SER A 48 -57.85 48.39 -34.95
C SER A 48 -56.55 49.19 -35.09
N LYS A 49 -55.55 48.94 -34.22
CA LYS A 49 -54.24 49.61 -34.28
C LYS A 49 -53.46 49.26 -35.55
N LYS A 50 -53.59 48.02 -36.01
CA LYS A 50 -52.97 47.56 -37.26
C LYS A 50 -53.60 48.26 -38.47
N GLU A 51 -54.93 48.44 -38.49
CA GLU A 51 -55.61 49.20 -39.55
C GLU A 51 -55.20 50.67 -39.59
N GLU A 52 -55.02 51.30 -38.42
CA GLU A 52 -54.49 52.67 -38.32
C GLU A 52 -53.05 52.76 -38.85
N ALA A 53 -52.18 51.81 -38.51
CA ALA A 53 -50.82 51.74 -39.02
C ALA A 53 -50.79 51.54 -40.55
N LEU A 54 -51.69 50.72 -41.09
CA LEU A 54 -51.84 50.52 -42.54
C LEU A 54 -52.31 51.77 -43.26
N ALA A 55 -53.25 52.52 -42.67
CA ALA A 55 -53.71 53.79 -43.24
C ALA A 55 -52.52 54.76 -43.41
N LYS A 56 -51.66 54.89 -42.38
CA LYS A 56 -50.46 55.73 -42.48
C LYS A 56 -49.43 55.22 -43.48
N LEU A 57 -49.24 53.91 -43.60
CA LEU A 57 -48.36 53.34 -44.62
C LEU A 57 -48.89 53.58 -46.04
N ASN A 58 -50.21 53.54 -46.23
CA ASN A 58 -50.87 53.82 -47.51
C ASN A 58 -50.82 55.31 -47.88
N GLU A 59 -50.81 56.22 -46.89
CA GLU A 59 -50.55 57.65 -47.08
C GLU A 59 -49.10 57.97 -47.48
N GLY A 60 -48.22 56.96 -47.51
CA GLY A 60 -46.82 57.10 -47.91
C GLY A 60 -45.86 57.45 -46.78
N ALA A 61 -46.27 57.29 -45.51
CA ALA A 61 -45.37 57.47 -44.38
C ALA A 61 -44.25 56.42 -44.40
N LYS A 62 -43.07 56.79 -43.89
CA LYS A 62 -41.93 55.86 -43.84
C LYS A 62 -42.20 54.73 -42.86
N PHE A 63 -41.80 53.51 -43.24
CA PHE A 63 -42.06 52.31 -42.42
C PHE A 63 -41.46 52.41 -41.01
N ASP A 64 -40.28 53.00 -40.86
CA ASP A 64 -39.61 53.13 -39.57
C ASP A 64 -40.28 54.18 -38.65
N GLU A 65 -40.91 55.21 -39.22
CA GLU A 65 -41.67 56.21 -38.49
C GLU A 65 -42.99 55.62 -37.98
N VAL A 66 -43.73 54.91 -38.85
CA VAL A 66 -44.97 54.21 -38.45
C VAL A 66 -44.66 53.12 -37.42
N ALA A 67 -43.57 52.38 -37.59
CA ALA A 67 -43.15 51.39 -36.61
C ALA A 67 -42.82 51.99 -35.23
N ARG A 68 -42.24 53.20 -35.16
CA ARG A 68 -41.98 53.88 -33.88
C ARG A 68 -43.25 54.28 -33.15
N GLU A 69 -44.31 54.61 -33.90
CA GLU A 69 -45.55 55.12 -33.35
C GLU A 69 -46.55 54.00 -33.00
N PHE A 70 -46.68 52.98 -33.85
CA PHE A 70 -47.73 51.96 -33.73
C PHE A 70 -47.25 50.57 -33.30
N SER A 71 -45.95 50.27 -33.46
CA SER A 71 -45.45 48.94 -33.11
C SER A 71 -45.35 48.78 -31.60
N GLU A 72 -45.81 47.64 -31.09
CA GLU A 72 -45.66 47.24 -29.69
C GLU A 72 -44.34 46.47 -29.48
N ASP A 73 -43.71 45.99 -30.57
CA ASP A 73 -42.35 45.41 -30.56
C ASP A 73 -41.34 46.23 -31.37
N LYS A 74 -40.11 46.32 -30.86
CA LYS A 74 -38.97 47.06 -31.45
C LYS A 74 -39.29 48.47 -31.99
N ALA A 75 -40.30 49.13 -31.40
CA ALA A 75 -40.78 50.44 -31.85
C ALA A 75 -39.65 51.46 -31.95
N ARG A 76 -38.84 51.60 -30.89
CA ARG A 76 -37.69 52.52 -30.83
C ARG A 76 -36.67 52.32 -31.95
N GLN A 77 -36.56 51.10 -32.50
CA GLN A 77 -35.62 50.75 -33.58
C GLN A 77 -36.26 50.86 -34.97
N GLY A 78 -37.47 51.45 -35.06
CA GLY A 78 -38.25 51.49 -36.29
C GLY A 78 -38.60 50.10 -36.79
N GLY A 79 -38.90 49.18 -35.86
CA GLY A 79 -39.33 47.82 -36.19
C GLY A 79 -38.23 46.86 -36.66
N SER A 80 -36.95 47.24 -36.61
CA SER A 80 -35.86 46.40 -37.14
C SER A 80 -35.58 45.15 -36.30
N LEU A 81 -35.66 43.98 -36.94
CA LEU A 81 -35.23 42.71 -36.36
C LEU A 81 -33.77 42.37 -36.69
N GLY A 82 -33.15 43.11 -37.61
CA GLY A 82 -31.81 42.84 -38.12
C GLY A 82 -31.75 41.60 -39.03
N TRP A 83 -30.53 41.13 -39.31
CA TRP A 83 -30.30 39.94 -40.14
C TRP A 83 -30.72 38.66 -39.39
N LYS A 84 -31.76 37.99 -39.89
CA LYS A 84 -32.28 36.72 -39.39
C LYS A 84 -31.95 35.58 -40.33
N VAL A 85 -31.51 34.46 -39.78
CA VAL A 85 -31.22 33.22 -40.53
C VAL A 85 -32.52 32.43 -40.66
N ARG A 86 -32.69 31.66 -41.74
CA ARG A 86 -33.85 30.79 -41.91
C ARG A 86 -34.04 29.85 -40.69
N GLY A 87 -35.26 29.73 -40.18
CA GLY A 87 -35.63 28.99 -38.97
C GLY A 87 -35.53 29.78 -37.66
N SER A 88 -35.09 31.04 -37.68
CA SER A 88 -34.99 31.89 -36.48
C SER A 88 -36.23 32.76 -36.20
N LEU A 89 -37.21 32.74 -37.11
CA LEU A 89 -38.46 33.48 -37.03
C LEU A 89 -39.65 32.52 -36.99
N ILE A 90 -40.80 32.99 -36.53
CA ILE A 90 -42.05 32.22 -36.53
C ILE A 90 -42.39 31.83 -37.97
N LYS A 91 -42.73 30.56 -38.21
CA LYS A 91 -42.86 30.00 -39.56
C LYS A 91 -43.77 30.83 -40.49
N GLU A 92 -44.94 31.24 -40.02
CA GLU A 92 -45.90 32.04 -40.80
C GLU A 92 -45.31 33.40 -41.20
N PHE A 93 -44.58 34.05 -40.28
CA PHE A 93 -43.89 35.31 -40.52
C PHE A 93 -42.69 35.13 -41.45
N GLU A 94 -41.93 34.04 -41.25
CA GLU A 94 -40.75 33.72 -42.03
C GLU A 94 -41.08 33.40 -43.48
N ASP A 95 -42.06 32.54 -43.72
CA ASP A 95 -42.46 32.13 -45.08
C ASP A 95 -42.88 33.36 -45.89
N LEU A 96 -43.68 34.26 -45.31
CA LEU A 96 -44.07 35.52 -45.95
C LEU A 96 -42.89 36.46 -46.18
N ALA A 97 -41.96 36.56 -45.24
CA ALA A 97 -40.75 37.36 -45.39
C ALA A 97 -39.83 36.83 -46.51
N TYR A 98 -39.80 35.51 -46.75
CA TYR A 98 -39.06 34.91 -47.87
C TYR A 98 -39.78 35.01 -49.22
N GLU A 99 -41.07 35.34 -49.23
CA GLU A 99 -41.82 35.64 -50.46
C GLU A 99 -41.74 37.13 -50.86
N LEU A 100 -41.54 38.03 -49.91
CA LEU A 100 -41.49 39.48 -50.15
C LEU A 100 -40.21 39.97 -50.84
N ASP A 101 -40.36 40.79 -51.88
CA ASP A 101 -39.25 41.51 -52.50
C ASP A 101 -38.57 42.47 -51.50
N PRO A 102 -37.22 42.59 -51.53
CA PRO A 102 -36.53 43.59 -50.73
C PRO A 102 -36.93 45.01 -51.15
N SER A 103 -37.20 45.88 -50.18
CA SER A 103 -37.61 47.27 -50.35
C SER A 103 -36.95 48.19 -49.31
N THR A 104 -37.09 49.50 -49.47
CA THR A 104 -36.49 50.52 -48.59
C THR A 104 -37.55 51.21 -47.74
N THR A 105 -37.22 51.71 -46.54
CA THR A 105 -38.20 52.32 -45.61
C THR A 105 -39.01 53.49 -46.20
N GLY A 106 -38.47 54.21 -47.18
CA GLY A 106 -39.17 55.29 -47.90
C GLY A 106 -40.09 54.84 -49.04
N ASN A 107 -39.98 53.58 -49.49
CA ASN A 107 -40.92 52.97 -50.44
C ASN A 107 -41.15 51.50 -50.05
N PRO A 108 -41.90 51.27 -48.96
CA PRO A 108 -42.00 49.95 -48.36
C PRO A 108 -42.93 49.03 -49.14
N LYS A 109 -42.41 47.87 -49.56
CA LYS A 109 -43.24 46.71 -49.92
C LYS A 109 -43.46 45.91 -48.65
N TRP A 110 -44.67 45.94 -48.15
CA TRP A 110 -45.05 45.27 -46.92
C TRP A 110 -46.11 44.20 -47.18
N ALA A 111 -46.15 43.20 -46.32
CA ALA A 111 -47.26 42.25 -46.26
C ALA A 111 -47.65 42.01 -44.80
N GLU A 112 -48.86 41.49 -44.62
CA GLU A 112 -49.47 41.29 -43.32
C GLU A 112 -49.49 39.81 -42.97
N VAL A 113 -49.18 39.49 -41.72
CA VAL A 113 -49.30 38.14 -41.19
C VAL A 113 -49.89 38.18 -39.79
N LYS A 114 -50.84 37.30 -39.53
CA LYS A 114 -51.36 37.08 -38.18
C LYS A 114 -50.57 35.94 -37.55
N THR A 115 -49.98 36.17 -36.40
CA THR A 115 -49.31 35.15 -35.59
C THR A 115 -50.01 35.04 -34.24
N ARG A 116 -49.47 34.21 -33.33
CA ARG A 116 -49.93 34.14 -31.94
C ARG A 116 -49.70 35.44 -31.15
N GLU A 117 -48.74 36.26 -31.55
CA GLU A 117 -48.36 37.49 -30.84
C GLU A 117 -49.22 38.68 -31.26
N GLY A 118 -49.95 38.57 -32.38
CA GLY A 118 -50.84 39.61 -32.87
C GLY A 118 -50.78 39.72 -34.39
N TYR A 119 -51.02 40.93 -34.89
CA TYR A 119 -50.96 41.26 -36.31
C TYR A 119 -49.62 41.93 -36.60
N HIS A 120 -48.85 41.33 -37.50
CA HIS A 120 -47.59 41.89 -37.96
C HIS A 120 -47.73 42.44 -39.37
N ILE A 121 -47.20 43.63 -39.60
CA ILE A 121 -46.91 44.18 -40.93
C ILE A 121 -45.41 44.08 -41.09
N LEU A 122 -44.91 43.42 -42.14
CA LEU A 122 -43.47 43.17 -42.28
C LEU A 122 -42.93 43.61 -43.64
N MET A 123 -41.68 44.06 -43.64
CA MET A 123 -40.91 44.52 -44.79
C MET A 123 -39.53 43.88 -44.78
N VAL A 124 -38.97 43.57 -45.95
CA VAL A 124 -37.61 43.04 -46.08
C VAL A 124 -36.69 44.12 -46.64
N GLU A 125 -35.58 44.42 -45.98
CA GLU A 125 -34.57 45.38 -46.45
C GLU A 125 -33.48 44.73 -47.31
N GLY A 126 -33.15 43.46 -47.06
CA GLY A 126 -32.05 42.80 -47.76
C GLY A 126 -32.02 41.29 -47.61
N ARG A 127 -31.37 40.62 -48.57
CA ARG A 127 -31.22 39.15 -48.63
C ARG A 127 -29.75 38.77 -48.86
N LYS A 128 -29.25 37.75 -48.16
CA LYS A 128 -27.88 37.20 -48.32
C LYS A 128 -27.93 35.67 -48.44
N SER A 129 -27.19 35.11 -49.38
CA SER A 129 -26.91 33.68 -49.51
C SER A 129 -25.48 33.37 -49.04
N ARG A 130 -25.28 32.18 -48.45
CA ARG A 130 -23.95 31.62 -48.14
C ARG A 130 -23.60 30.53 -49.15
N GLU A 131 -22.44 30.65 -49.77
CA GLU A 131 -21.87 29.67 -50.69
C GLU A 131 -20.83 28.82 -49.94
N PHE A 132 -20.82 27.51 -50.21
CA PHE A 132 -19.80 26.58 -49.69
C PHE A 132 -19.05 25.92 -50.85
N SER A 133 -17.72 25.80 -50.76
CA SER A 133 -16.94 25.03 -51.75
C SER A 133 -17.06 23.54 -51.48
N VAL A 134 -17.08 22.71 -52.53
CA VAL A 134 -17.12 21.23 -52.42
C VAL A 134 -16.01 20.71 -51.49
N ARG A 135 -14.80 21.28 -51.58
CA ARG A 135 -13.68 20.94 -50.70
C ARG A 135 -13.96 21.24 -49.23
N GLN A 136 -14.66 22.33 -48.93
CA GLN A 136 -15.03 22.68 -47.56
C GLN A 136 -16.03 21.68 -46.99
N VAL A 137 -16.97 21.22 -47.81
CA VAL A 137 -17.96 20.21 -47.42
C VAL A 137 -17.26 18.87 -47.12
N ASP A 138 -16.38 18.41 -48.01
CA ASP A 138 -15.56 17.21 -47.77
C ASP A 138 -14.73 17.31 -46.49
N THR A 139 -14.11 18.46 -46.23
CA THR A 139 -13.34 18.64 -45.00
C THR A 139 -14.20 18.49 -43.75
N ILE A 140 -15.45 18.96 -43.77
CA ILE A 140 -16.38 18.85 -42.61
C ILE A 140 -16.81 17.40 -42.38
N PHE A 141 -17.06 16.63 -43.45
CA PHE A 141 -17.51 15.23 -43.33
C PHE A 141 -16.36 14.25 -43.04
N SER A 142 -15.12 14.58 -43.42
CA SER A 142 -13.93 13.73 -43.20
C SER A 142 -13.33 13.82 -41.77
N VAL A 143 -13.74 14.81 -40.97
CA VAL A 143 -13.20 15.07 -39.62
C VAL A 143 -13.22 13.85 -38.69
N PRO A 144 -14.26 13.01 -38.65
CA PRO A 144 -14.29 11.86 -37.74
C PRO A 144 -13.30 10.74 -38.12
N GLY A 145 -12.88 10.66 -39.39
CA GLY A 145 -12.12 9.53 -39.93
C GLY A 145 -10.65 9.81 -40.22
N ASN A 146 -10.17 11.05 -40.09
CA ASN A 146 -8.82 11.43 -40.49
C ASN A 146 -8.05 12.12 -39.34
N PRO A 147 -7.18 11.39 -38.61
CA PRO A 147 -6.45 11.94 -37.46
C PRO A 147 -5.42 13.02 -37.85
N LEU A 148 -5.09 13.18 -39.13
CA LEU A 148 -4.22 14.25 -39.62
C LEU A 148 -5.00 15.54 -39.98
N ALA A 149 -6.33 15.49 -40.03
CA ALA A 149 -7.15 16.69 -40.26
C ALA A 149 -7.03 17.72 -39.11
N PHE A 150 -6.62 17.27 -37.91
CA PHE A 150 -6.39 18.12 -36.74
C PHE A 150 -5.19 19.08 -36.87
N LEU A 151 -4.27 18.85 -37.84
CA LEU A 151 -3.15 19.77 -38.11
C LEU A 151 -3.58 21.06 -38.82
N GLN A 152 -4.84 21.19 -39.24
CA GLN A 152 -5.35 22.44 -39.78
C GLN A 152 -5.70 23.42 -38.65
N SER A 153 -4.77 24.34 -38.38
CA SER A 153 -4.89 25.41 -37.37
C SER A 153 -6.17 26.26 -37.47
N ARG A 154 -6.78 26.34 -38.66
CA ARG A 154 -8.04 27.07 -38.91
C ARG A 154 -9.26 26.43 -38.23
N LEU A 155 -9.25 25.12 -38.00
CA LEU A 155 -10.39 24.41 -37.37
C LEU A 155 -10.45 24.69 -35.86
N TRP A 156 -9.28 24.72 -35.22
CA TRP A 156 -9.13 25.04 -33.79
C TRP A 156 -9.57 26.45 -33.43
N LEU A 157 -9.29 27.46 -34.29
CA LEU A 157 -9.73 28.83 -34.05
C LEU A 157 -11.25 29.02 -34.15
N ARG A 158 -11.94 28.19 -34.94
CA ARG A 158 -13.35 28.41 -35.28
C ARG A 158 -14.30 27.51 -34.49
N TYR A 159 -13.87 26.29 -34.15
CA TYR A 159 -14.68 25.29 -33.43
C TYR A 159 -13.83 24.51 -32.41
N PRO A 160 -13.39 25.14 -31.30
CA PRO A 160 -12.44 24.54 -30.37
C PRO A 160 -13.01 23.33 -29.61
N ALA A 161 -14.27 23.38 -29.17
CA ALA A 161 -14.89 22.29 -28.41
C ALA A 161 -15.07 21.01 -29.24
N LEU A 162 -15.46 21.16 -30.51
CA LEU A 162 -15.65 20.04 -31.43
C LEU A 162 -14.30 19.38 -31.78
N SER A 163 -13.26 20.21 -31.97
CA SER A 163 -11.89 19.75 -32.25
C SER A 163 -11.31 18.99 -31.06
N LEU A 164 -11.57 19.45 -29.83
CA LEU A 164 -11.13 18.78 -28.60
C LEU A 164 -11.84 17.43 -28.41
N LEU A 165 -13.17 17.38 -28.59
CA LEU A 165 -13.95 16.14 -28.47
C LEU A 165 -13.48 15.08 -29.49
N ALA A 166 -13.25 15.51 -30.73
CA ALA A 166 -12.80 14.61 -31.79
C ALA A 166 -11.33 14.17 -31.61
N ALA A 167 -10.47 15.01 -31.02
CA ALA A 167 -9.12 14.62 -30.64
C ALA A 167 -9.13 13.57 -29.52
N VAL A 168 -9.96 13.74 -28.49
CA VAL A 168 -10.16 12.74 -27.42
C VAL A 168 -10.69 11.41 -27.99
N ALA A 169 -11.65 11.48 -28.92
CA ALA A 169 -12.17 10.30 -29.61
C ALA A 169 -11.10 9.56 -30.43
N CYS A 170 -10.17 10.27 -31.07
CA CYS A 170 -9.04 9.67 -31.79
C CYS A 170 -7.97 9.07 -30.87
N LEU A 171 -7.82 9.58 -29.64
CA LEU A 171 -6.82 9.10 -28.68
C LEU A 171 -7.32 7.91 -27.83
N LEU A 172 -8.63 7.73 -27.71
CA LEU A 172 -9.26 6.62 -26.97
C LEU A 172 -8.74 5.21 -27.38
N PRO A 173 -8.59 4.89 -28.68
CA PRO A 173 -8.03 3.60 -29.11
C PRO A 173 -6.54 3.41 -28.73
N ILE A 174 -5.76 4.49 -28.65
CA ILE A 174 -4.32 4.41 -28.29
C ILE A 174 -4.16 4.09 -26.80
N ALA A 175 -5.02 4.64 -25.95
CA ALA A 175 -5.04 4.33 -24.52
C ALA A 175 -5.35 2.84 -24.24
N ALA A 176 -6.11 2.18 -25.11
CA ALA A 176 -6.40 0.75 -25.01
C ALA A 176 -5.24 -0.16 -25.43
N VAL A 177 -4.24 0.34 -26.19
CA VAL A 177 -3.05 -0.43 -26.59
C VAL A 177 -2.02 -0.45 -25.46
N VAL A 178 -1.95 0.61 -24.65
CA VAL A 178 -1.14 0.64 -23.41
C VAL A 178 -1.95 0.03 -22.27
N THR A 179 -2.26 -1.27 -22.36
CA THR A 179 -3.00 -1.91 -21.27
C THR A 179 -2.15 -2.00 -20.00
N PRO A 180 -2.70 -1.67 -18.82
CA PRO A 180 -2.06 -1.89 -17.52
C PRO A 180 -1.74 -3.36 -17.18
N ALA A 181 -2.16 -4.31 -18.02
CA ALA A 181 -2.10 -5.76 -17.77
C ALA A 181 -0.68 -6.36 -17.80
N THR A 182 0.36 -5.55 -18.03
CA THR A 182 1.77 -6.00 -18.05
C THR A 182 2.53 -5.65 -16.77
N ILE A 183 1.86 -5.10 -15.76
CA ILE A 183 2.47 -4.75 -14.49
C ILE A 183 2.28 -5.90 -13.51
N SER A 184 3.39 -6.50 -13.09
CA SER A 184 3.40 -7.48 -11.99
C SER A 184 3.83 -6.80 -10.69
N VAL A 185 3.21 -7.19 -9.58
CA VAL A 185 3.61 -6.74 -8.25
C VAL A 185 4.60 -7.77 -7.71
N VAL A 186 5.85 -7.34 -7.54
CA VAL A 186 6.91 -8.16 -6.97
C VAL A 186 7.29 -7.58 -5.61
N LEU A 187 7.45 -8.45 -4.62
CA LEU A 187 7.99 -8.07 -3.33
C LEU A 187 9.49 -7.85 -3.47
N ASN A 188 9.94 -6.66 -3.11
CA ASN A 188 11.36 -6.36 -2.98
C ASN A 188 11.71 -6.18 -1.50
N GLN A 189 12.92 -6.58 -1.12
CA GLN A 189 13.46 -6.40 0.21
C GLN A 189 14.58 -5.36 0.16
N ASP A 190 14.42 -4.32 0.95
CA ASP A 190 15.48 -3.35 1.21
C ASP A 190 16.07 -3.61 2.60
N VAL A 191 17.40 -3.58 2.63
CA VAL A 191 18.21 -3.92 3.80
C VAL A 191 18.93 -2.65 4.21
N THR A 192 18.44 -2.02 5.25
CA THR A 192 19.05 -0.81 5.79
C THR A 192 19.84 -1.15 7.04
N THR A 193 21.10 -0.75 7.10
CA THR A 193 21.92 -0.81 8.31
C THR A 193 21.90 0.55 9.00
N THR A 194 21.40 0.59 10.24
CA THR A 194 21.34 1.80 11.06
C THR A 194 22.01 1.55 12.40
N LYS A 195 22.75 2.53 12.91
CA LYS A 195 23.27 2.47 14.28
C LYS A 195 22.15 2.72 15.27
N GLY A 196 21.98 1.82 16.24
CA GLY A 196 21.01 1.98 17.31
C GLY A 196 21.52 1.39 18.62
N THR A 197 20.76 1.61 19.68
CA THR A 197 21.04 1.11 21.03
C THR A 197 19.96 0.12 21.41
N PRO A 198 20.11 -1.19 21.10
CA PRO A 198 19.17 -2.19 21.57
C PRO A 198 19.19 -2.27 23.11
N PRO A 199 18.17 -2.87 23.75
CA PRO A 199 18.18 -3.08 25.20
C PRO A 199 19.45 -3.81 25.64
N GLN A 200 20.15 -3.27 26.64
CA GLN A 200 21.36 -3.84 27.22
C GLN A 200 21.15 -4.06 28.71
N LEU A 201 21.71 -5.15 29.25
CA LEU A 201 21.63 -5.43 30.68
C LEU A 201 22.29 -4.31 31.49
N TYR A 202 21.57 -3.80 32.49
CA TYR A 202 22.08 -2.78 33.40
C TYR A 202 22.07 -3.31 34.82
N PHE A 203 23.23 -3.69 35.36
CA PHE A 203 23.32 -4.28 36.69
C PHE A 203 23.25 -3.23 37.80
N ASP A 204 22.02 -2.78 38.08
CA ASP A 204 21.70 -1.96 39.25
C ASP A 204 21.23 -2.85 40.42
N PRO A 205 21.92 -2.85 41.56
CA PRO A 205 21.54 -3.60 42.75
C PRO A 205 20.11 -3.34 43.23
N ASN A 206 19.60 -2.11 43.07
CA ASN A 206 18.27 -1.75 43.55
C ASN A 206 17.14 -2.27 42.64
N GLN A 207 17.45 -2.53 41.37
CA GLN A 207 16.49 -3.09 40.41
C GLN A 207 16.49 -4.62 40.46
N TYR A 208 17.68 -5.22 40.63
CA TYR A 208 17.84 -6.67 40.63
C TYR A 208 17.56 -7.31 42.00
N GLY A 209 17.85 -6.60 43.09
CA GLY A 209 17.71 -7.08 44.47
C GLY A 209 16.86 -6.17 45.35
N ASN A 210 16.32 -6.72 46.43
CA ASN A 210 15.64 -5.98 47.49
C ASN A 210 16.66 -5.63 48.59
N LEU A 211 16.99 -4.35 48.73
CA LEU A 211 18.01 -3.87 49.65
C LEU A 211 17.38 -3.04 50.78
N GLN A 212 17.68 -3.36 52.03
CA GLN A 212 17.27 -2.56 53.19
C GLN A 212 18.43 -1.67 53.64
N THR A 213 18.19 -0.37 53.79
CA THR A 213 19.26 0.63 54.02
C THR A 213 19.06 1.48 55.29
N LEU A 214 18.18 1.07 56.21
CA LEU A 214 17.77 1.89 57.36
C LEU A 214 18.84 2.01 58.45
N VAL A 215 19.58 0.93 58.77
CA VAL A 215 20.61 0.93 59.86
C VAL A 215 21.87 0.19 59.44
N ARG A 216 21.71 -1.00 58.83
CA ARG A 216 22.72 -1.73 58.07
C ARG A 216 22.24 -1.81 56.63
N ALA A 217 23.16 -1.79 55.66
CA ALA A 217 22.83 -2.14 54.30
C ALA A 217 22.83 -3.68 54.22
N ASP A 218 21.64 -4.26 54.15
CA ASP A 218 21.44 -5.70 54.07
C ASP A 218 20.75 -6.03 52.74
N TYR A 219 21.27 -7.05 52.07
CA TYR A 219 20.60 -7.68 50.94
C TYR A 219 19.49 -8.58 51.51
N LEU A 220 18.24 -8.47 51.05
CA LEU A 220 17.12 -9.27 51.57
C LEU A 220 16.68 -10.40 50.62
N GLY A 221 17.14 -10.37 49.36
CA GLY A 221 16.77 -11.32 48.33
C GLY A 221 16.58 -10.65 46.96
N PRO A 222 16.23 -11.41 45.91
CA PRO A 222 15.98 -10.87 44.58
C PRO A 222 14.73 -9.98 44.55
N SER A 223 14.71 -9.03 43.63
CA SER A 223 13.51 -8.24 43.35
C SER A 223 12.40 -9.12 42.74
N SER A 224 11.16 -8.62 42.80
CA SER A 224 10.02 -9.31 42.18
C SER A 224 10.20 -9.46 40.66
N ASP A 225 10.83 -8.48 40.00
CA ASP A 225 11.08 -8.53 38.56
C ASP A 225 12.14 -9.57 38.20
N THR A 226 13.26 -9.64 38.93
CA THR A 226 14.28 -10.69 38.76
C THR A 226 13.67 -12.08 38.97
N THR A 227 12.91 -12.26 40.04
CA THR A 227 12.28 -13.55 40.39
C THR A 227 11.28 -13.99 39.33
N ARG A 228 10.36 -13.09 38.92
CA ARG A 228 9.35 -13.39 37.91
C ARG A 228 9.97 -13.73 36.56
N THR A 229 11.02 -13.02 36.18
CA THR A 229 11.73 -13.24 34.90
C THR A 229 12.47 -14.57 34.90
N ALA A 230 13.20 -14.86 35.98
CA ALA A 230 13.89 -16.13 36.15
C ALA A 230 12.90 -17.31 36.12
N TYR A 231 11.79 -17.21 36.84
CA TYR A 231 10.80 -18.28 36.91
C TYR A 231 10.07 -18.45 35.56
N GLY A 232 9.74 -17.35 34.88
CA GLY A 232 9.12 -17.40 33.55
C GLY A 232 10.01 -18.07 32.51
N SER A 233 11.30 -17.72 32.47
CA SER A 233 12.26 -18.38 31.57
C SER A 233 12.45 -19.85 31.94
N ALA A 234 12.52 -20.16 33.24
CA ALA A 234 12.75 -21.52 33.71
C ALA A 234 11.59 -22.47 33.42
N LEU A 235 10.35 -22.02 33.60
CA LEU A 235 9.15 -22.81 33.32
C LEU A 235 8.90 -23.00 31.83
N THR A 236 9.33 -22.06 30.99
CA THR A 236 9.20 -22.18 29.52
C THR A 236 10.38 -22.91 28.89
N GLY A 237 11.52 -23.02 29.59
CA GLY A 237 12.77 -23.54 29.05
C GLY A 237 13.32 -22.70 27.89
N GLN A 238 12.83 -21.47 27.71
CA GLN A 238 13.17 -20.58 26.60
C GLN A 238 13.48 -19.17 27.10
N ILE A 239 14.09 -18.37 26.22
CA ILE A 239 14.33 -16.95 26.48
C ILE A 239 12.99 -16.21 26.33
N LEU A 240 12.63 -15.40 27.32
CA LEU A 240 11.39 -14.64 27.31
C LEU A 240 11.36 -13.61 26.15
N PRO A 241 10.18 -13.31 25.57
CA PRO A 241 10.06 -12.35 24.49
C PRO A 241 10.59 -10.97 24.88
N ILE A 242 11.55 -10.44 24.12
CA ILE A 242 12.16 -9.14 24.33
C ILE A 242 11.39 -8.11 23.50
N PRO A 243 10.97 -6.98 24.08
CA PRO A 243 10.29 -5.94 23.32
C PRO A 243 11.24 -5.35 22.27
N ALA A 244 10.84 -5.45 20.99
CA ALA A 244 11.55 -4.85 19.86
C ALA A 244 10.89 -3.54 19.43
N SER A 245 11.69 -2.55 19.03
CA SER A 245 11.20 -1.24 18.58
C SER A 245 10.52 -1.30 17.20
N GLN A 246 10.91 -2.26 16.36
CA GLN A 246 10.39 -2.47 15.00
C GLN A 246 10.26 -3.96 14.69
N SER A 247 9.47 -4.31 13.67
CA SER A 247 9.40 -5.68 13.12
C SER A 247 10.53 -5.92 12.11
N ASN A 248 10.97 -7.18 11.98
CA ASN A 248 11.94 -7.63 10.99
C ASN A 248 13.30 -6.94 11.11
N LEU A 249 13.93 -7.09 12.28
CA LEU A 249 15.26 -6.55 12.55
C LEU A 249 16.21 -7.65 13.07
N THR A 250 17.49 -7.50 12.75
CA THR A 250 18.55 -8.35 13.27
C THR A 250 19.71 -7.52 13.78
N TYR A 251 20.30 -7.91 14.91
CA TYR A 251 21.53 -7.31 15.43
C TYR A 251 22.37 -8.33 16.20
N VAL A 252 23.64 -8.01 16.38
CA VAL A 252 24.57 -8.79 17.23
C VAL A 252 24.92 -7.93 18.43
N LEU A 253 24.66 -8.43 19.63
CA LEU A 253 25.01 -7.72 20.86
C LEU A 253 26.09 -8.50 21.62
N ASP A 254 27.16 -7.80 21.92
CA ASP A 254 28.22 -8.26 22.81
C ASP A 254 28.01 -7.64 24.19
N PHE A 255 27.88 -8.48 25.22
CA PHE A 255 27.71 -8.01 26.60
C PHE A 255 28.38 -8.95 27.59
N ILE A 256 28.62 -8.41 28.79
CA ILE A 256 29.17 -9.16 29.92
C ILE A 256 28.01 -9.49 30.87
N GLY A 257 27.89 -10.74 31.29
CA GLY A 257 26.79 -11.19 32.14
C GLY A 257 27.19 -12.34 33.07
N PRO A 258 26.33 -12.67 34.04
CA PRO A 258 26.54 -13.84 34.88
C PRO A 258 26.37 -15.12 34.06
N ALA A 259 27.15 -16.12 34.40
CA ALA A 259 27.02 -17.48 33.90
C ALA A 259 27.28 -18.46 35.05
N VAL A 260 26.66 -19.63 34.99
CA VAL A 260 26.99 -20.72 35.91
C VAL A 260 27.89 -21.69 35.16
N ARG A 261 28.91 -22.19 35.85
CA ARG A 261 29.78 -23.27 35.38
C ARG A 261 29.72 -24.40 36.39
N CYS A 262 29.31 -25.58 35.94
CA CYS A 262 29.17 -26.76 36.79
C CYS A 262 30.31 -27.73 36.53
N GLU A 263 31.07 -28.08 37.55
CA GLU A 263 32.17 -29.04 37.47
C GLU A 263 31.97 -30.20 38.46
N PRO A 264 32.58 -31.38 38.24
CA PRO A 264 32.57 -32.43 39.24
C PRO A 264 33.18 -31.93 40.56
N ALA A 265 32.46 -32.13 41.66
CA ALA A 265 32.93 -31.71 42.97
C ALA A 265 34.22 -32.45 43.39
N SER A 266 35.06 -31.81 44.20
CA SER A 266 36.31 -32.41 44.67
C SER A 266 36.06 -33.67 45.52
N ALA A 267 36.92 -34.68 45.38
CA ALA A 267 36.80 -35.94 46.13
C ALA A 267 36.79 -35.73 47.66
N ARG A 268 37.51 -34.72 48.15
CA ARG A 268 37.51 -34.33 49.56
C ARG A 268 36.15 -33.81 49.99
N PHE A 269 35.57 -32.89 49.22
CA PHE A 269 34.25 -32.31 49.52
C PHE A 269 33.15 -33.37 49.49
N ILE A 270 33.22 -34.31 48.53
CA ILE A 270 32.29 -35.45 48.45
C ILE A 270 32.35 -36.29 49.73
N ASN A 271 33.57 -36.61 50.22
CA ASN A 271 33.76 -37.40 51.43
C ASN A 271 33.32 -36.66 52.71
N ASP A 272 33.64 -35.37 52.81
CA ASP A 272 33.24 -34.54 53.94
C ASP A 272 31.69 -34.44 54.00
N THR A 273 31.05 -34.24 52.84
CA THR A 273 29.58 -34.21 52.72
C THR A 273 28.95 -35.55 53.12
N TYR A 274 29.53 -36.67 52.65
CA TYR A 274 29.09 -38.01 52.99
C TYR A 274 29.15 -38.29 54.51
N THR A 275 30.26 -37.92 55.14
CA THR A 275 30.46 -38.13 56.59
C THR A 275 29.50 -37.31 57.45
N ALA A 276 29.28 -36.03 57.10
CA ALA A 276 28.31 -35.19 57.81
C ALA A 276 26.87 -35.72 57.67
N TYR A 277 26.51 -36.18 56.47
CA TYR A 277 25.20 -36.79 56.22
C TYR A 277 24.98 -38.05 57.06
N ARG A 278 25.97 -38.96 57.10
CA ARG A 278 25.91 -40.19 57.93
C ARG A 278 25.78 -39.89 59.42
N SER A 279 26.43 -38.84 59.91
CA SER A 279 26.30 -38.40 61.30
C SER A 279 24.89 -37.95 61.65
N GLN A 280 24.16 -37.30 60.73
CA GLN A 280 22.78 -36.84 60.99
C GLN A 280 21.77 -38.00 61.06
N ILE A 281 21.85 -38.97 60.15
CA ILE A 281 20.99 -40.17 60.16
C ILE A 281 21.09 -40.90 61.50
N SER A 282 22.31 -41.04 62.04
CA SER A 282 22.53 -41.75 63.30
C SER A 282 21.91 -41.07 64.53
N GLN A 283 21.61 -39.76 64.44
CA GLN A 283 21.08 -38.96 65.56
C GLN A 283 19.56 -38.75 65.48
N ALA A 284 18.99 -38.66 64.26
CA ALA A 284 17.58 -38.33 64.07
C ALA A 284 16.65 -39.55 64.28
N GLY A 285 17.12 -40.78 64.02
CA GLY A 285 16.30 -41.97 64.19
C GLY A 285 15.03 -41.98 63.32
N VAL A 286 15.06 -41.34 62.16
CA VAL A 286 13.89 -41.17 61.28
C VAL A 286 14.06 -41.93 59.97
N GLU A 287 13.16 -42.88 59.70
CA GLU A 287 12.83 -43.32 58.35
C GLU A 287 11.96 -42.23 57.70
N ASN A 288 12.27 -41.82 56.45
CA ASN A 288 11.52 -40.86 55.61
C ASN A 288 11.74 -39.34 55.83
N GLU A 289 12.91 -38.90 56.32
CA GLU A 289 13.28 -37.48 56.28
C GLU A 289 14.10 -37.12 55.03
N TYR A 290 13.79 -35.97 54.41
CA TYR A 290 14.48 -35.48 53.21
C TYR A 290 15.47 -34.37 53.57
N HIS A 291 16.76 -34.57 53.29
CA HIS A 291 17.82 -33.58 53.50
C HIS A 291 18.26 -32.98 52.17
N TYR A 292 18.28 -31.64 52.06
CA TYR A 292 18.63 -30.91 50.84
C TYR A 292 20.10 -30.42 50.87
N ILE A 293 20.92 -30.75 49.85
CA ILE A 293 22.35 -30.37 49.75
C ILE A 293 22.58 -29.13 48.86
N SER A 294 21.57 -28.70 48.12
CA SER A 294 21.67 -27.51 47.27
C SER A 294 21.59 -26.25 48.13
N TRP A 295 22.69 -25.50 48.20
CA TRP A 295 22.74 -24.22 48.89
C TRP A 295 22.86 -23.08 47.88
N VAL A 296 22.26 -21.96 48.23
CA VAL A 296 22.39 -20.68 47.55
C VAL A 296 22.63 -19.69 48.69
N PRO A 297 23.56 -18.74 48.57
CA PRO A 297 23.79 -17.77 49.64
C PRO A 297 22.51 -16.98 49.97
N ILE A 298 21.83 -17.38 51.05
CA ILE A 298 20.70 -16.66 51.65
C ILE A 298 21.28 -15.62 52.61
N ALA A 299 20.80 -14.39 52.48
CA ALA A 299 21.25 -13.28 53.31
C ALA A 299 21.03 -13.49 54.82
N GLY A 300 21.90 -12.88 55.64
CA GLY A 300 21.73 -12.77 57.09
C GLY A 300 21.96 -14.05 57.89
N LYS A 301 22.23 -15.16 57.21
CA LYS A 301 22.46 -16.46 57.83
C LYS A 301 23.79 -16.95 57.29
N LYS A 302 24.87 -16.77 58.06
CA LYS A 302 26.03 -17.66 57.99
C LYS A 302 25.48 -19.02 58.40
N ILE A 303 24.79 -19.71 57.50
CA ILE A 303 24.35 -21.07 57.75
C ILE A 303 25.61 -21.86 57.60
N ASN A 304 26.29 -22.01 58.73
CA ASN A 304 27.24 -23.07 58.81
C ASN A 304 26.44 -24.34 58.49
N LEU A 305 26.77 -25.07 57.42
CA LEU A 305 26.29 -26.44 57.21
C LEU A 305 26.94 -27.30 58.27
N THR A 306 26.51 -27.09 59.49
CA THR A 306 26.87 -27.89 60.62
C THR A 306 25.95 -29.07 60.64
N GLY A 307 26.48 -30.21 61.07
CA GLY A 307 25.64 -31.24 61.66
C GLY A 307 24.63 -30.63 62.63
N ALA A 308 23.71 -31.44 63.14
CA ALA A 308 22.69 -31.02 64.10
C ALA A 308 23.24 -30.26 65.35
N THR A 309 24.56 -30.05 65.48
CA THR A 309 25.20 -28.98 66.25
C THR A 309 26.44 -28.36 65.54
N GLY A 310 26.40 -27.09 65.16
CA GLY A 310 27.52 -26.13 65.33
C GLY A 310 28.80 -26.06 64.46
N THR A 311 29.24 -27.02 63.63
CA THR A 311 30.44 -26.89 62.74
C THR A 311 30.28 -27.06 61.21
N THR A 312 30.55 -25.99 60.43
CA THR A 312 30.34 -25.78 58.98
C THR A 312 31.07 -26.78 58.08
N LEU A 313 30.43 -27.21 56.99
CA LEU A 313 31.06 -27.89 55.84
C LEU A 313 31.48 -26.94 54.71
N ASP A 314 31.46 -25.64 54.98
CA ASP A 314 32.21 -24.65 54.22
C ASP A 314 33.31 -24.09 55.11
N VAL A 315 34.48 -24.71 55.03
CA VAL A 315 35.71 -24.20 55.65
C VAL A 315 36.53 -23.42 54.60
N VAL A 316 36.06 -23.26 53.35
CA VAL A 316 36.95 -22.88 52.24
C VAL A 316 36.42 -21.80 51.28
N SER A 317 35.13 -21.61 51.04
CA SER A 317 34.68 -20.65 50.01
C SER A 317 34.11 -19.35 50.59
N THR A 318 35.00 -18.41 50.89
CA THR A 318 34.65 -16.99 50.96
C THR A 318 34.47 -16.35 49.58
N ASP A 319 34.54 -17.14 48.50
CA ASP A 319 35.04 -16.66 47.21
C ASP A 319 34.07 -16.85 46.03
N ALA A 320 32.99 -17.64 46.11
CA ALA A 320 31.96 -17.66 45.05
C ALA A 320 30.58 -18.17 45.54
N ALA A 321 29.51 -17.82 44.84
CA ALA A 321 28.22 -18.52 45.02
C ALA A 321 28.30 -19.90 44.37
N HIS A 322 28.23 -20.94 45.19
CA HIS A 322 28.21 -22.34 44.76
C HIS A 322 26.81 -22.93 44.95
N ILE A 323 26.34 -23.71 43.97
CA ILE A 323 25.18 -24.59 44.06
C ILE A 323 25.68 -26.02 43.88
N TYR A 324 25.41 -26.89 44.85
CA TYR A 324 25.77 -28.30 44.80
C TYR A 324 24.57 -29.16 44.39
N ILE A 325 24.72 -29.99 43.36
CA ILE A 325 23.64 -30.79 42.78
C ILE A 325 24.07 -32.24 42.59
N ILE A 326 23.24 -33.18 43.04
CA ILE A 326 23.42 -34.61 42.77
C ILE A 326 22.51 -34.99 41.60
N PRO A 327 23.04 -35.38 40.44
CA PRO A 327 22.24 -35.87 39.32
C PRO A 327 21.76 -37.30 39.58
N ASN A 328 20.63 -37.68 38.99
CA ASN A 328 20.02 -38.99 39.17
C ASN A 328 20.69 -40.04 38.28
N THR A 329 21.80 -40.61 38.73
CA THR A 329 22.55 -41.62 37.96
C THR A 329 22.27 -43.07 38.37
N SER A 330 21.52 -43.31 39.46
CA SER A 330 21.56 -44.63 40.13
C SER A 330 20.26 -45.16 40.78
N VAL A 331 19.08 -44.54 40.63
CA VAL A 331 17.86 -45.06 41.31
C VAL A 331 16.67 -45.18 40.36
N SER A 332 16.07 -46.37 40.29
CA SER A 332 14.72 -46.61 39.74
C SER A 332 13.66 -46.17 40.74
N GLY A 333 13.63 -44.87 41.06
CA GLY A 333 12.76 -44.25 42.07
C GLY A 333 12.53 -42.77 41.75
N PRO A 334 11.66 -42.06 42.50
CA PRO A 334 11.40 -40.64 42.27
C PRO A 334 12.69 -39.82 42.31
N ILE A 335 12.83 -38.89 41.36
CA ILE A 335 13.99 -38.02 41.20
C ILE A 335 14.04 -37.05 42.38
N TYR A 336 15.22 -36.82 42.97
CA TYR A 336 15.41 -35.81 44.01
C TYR A 336 16.61 -34.92 43.67
N VAL A 337 16.34 -33.67 43.29
CA VAL A 337 17.38 -32.65 43.14
C VAL A 337 17.68 -32.09 44.52
N GLY A 338 18.88 -32.35 45.02
CA GLY A 338 19.32 -31.92 46.34
C GLY A 338 18.76 -32.75 47.49
N GLY A 339 17.60 -33.41 47.36
CA GLY A 339 17.03 -34.29 48.38
C GLY A 339 17.60 -35.71 48.37
N MET A 340 17.69 -36.35 49.54
CA MET A 340 17.98 -37.79 49.65
C MET A 340 16.82 -38.51 50.34
N GLU A 341 16.34 -39.61 49.77
CA GLU A 341 15.39 -40.52 50.44
C GLU A 341 16.15 -41.46 51.39
N ILE A 342 15.74 -41.51 52.66
CA ILE A 342 16.33 -42.39 53.67
C ILE A 342 15.68 -43.76 53.56
N THR A 343 16.38 -44.73 52.97
CA THR A 343 16.00 -46.15 53.00
C THR A 343 17.09 -46.99 53.69
N SER A 344 16.72 -48.15 54.22
CA SER A 344 17.56 -49.01 55.06
C SER A 344 18.71 -49.72 54.33
N SER A 345 18.81 -49.61 52.99
CA SER A 345 19.89 -50.19 52.19
C SER A 345 20.96 -49.15 51.83
N VAL A 346 22.15 -49.33 52.38
CA VAL A 346 23.23 -48.32 52.50
C VAL A 346 24.09 -48.16 51.23
N ASP A 347 23.86 -48.93 50.16
CA ASP A 347 24.94 -49.22 49.19
C ASP A 347 24.91 -48.49 47.85
N HIS A 348 23.90 -47.67 47.50
CA HIS A 348 23.83 -47.05 46.16
C HIS A 348 23.34 -45.61 46.19
N PHE A 349 24.21 -44.68 46.59
CA PHE A 349 23.94 -43.25 46.49
C PHE A 349 24.92 -42.58 45.50
N GLY A 350 24.38 -41.79 44.58
CA GLY A 350 25.10 -41.08 43.50
C GLY A 350 26.02 -39.94 43.95
N TYR A 351 26.61 -39.99 45.15
CA TYR A 351 27.56 -38.97 45.65
C TYR A 351 28.76 -38.77 44.74
N GLN A 352 29.14 -39.82 44.00
CA GLN A 352 30.21 -39.76 43.00
C GLN A 352 29.87 -38.81 41.85
N ASP A 353 28.59 -38.48 41.66
CA ASP A 353 28.09 -37.62 40.59
C ASP A 353 27.82 -36.17 41.00
N LEU A 354 28.16 -35.78 42.23
CA LEU A 354 28.02 -34.41 42.75
C LEU A 354 28.65 -33.38 41.80
N LEU A 355 27.86 -32.36 41.45
CA LEU A 355 28.25 -31.20 40.66
C LEU A 355 28.40 -29.98 41.58
N ASP A 356 29.48 -29.23 41.40
CA ASP A 356 29.77 -27.93 41.99
C ASP A 356 29.54 -26.86 40.91
N CYS A 357 28.42 -26.14 41.02
CA CYS A 357 28.04 -25.08 40.11
C CYS A 357 28.37 -23.72 40.70
N SER A 358 29.42 -23.08 40.18
CA SER A 358 29.87 -21.76 40.64
C SER A 358 29.50 -20.65 39.67
N LEU A 359 29.30 -19.45 40.22
CA LEU A 359 28.97 -18.25 39.48
C LEU A 359 30.23 -17.61 38.87
N TYR A 360 30.20 -17.41 37.56
CA TYR A 360 31.25 -16.76 36.78
C TYR A 360 30.72 -15.52 36.08
N ASN A 361 31.63 -14.59 35.88
CA ASN A 361 31.49 -13.53 34.92
C ASN A 361 31.81 -14.09 33.53
N ALA A 362 31.01 -13.78 32.52
CA ALA A 362 31.20 -14.29 31.18
C ALA A 362 30.89 -13.27 30.09
N SER A 363 31.60 -13.40 28.97
CA SER A 363 31.34 -12.62 27.76
C SER A 363 30.44 -13.39 26.81
N TYR A 364 29.34 -12.75 26.41
CA TYR A 364 28.33 -13.27 25.50
C TYR A 364 28.35 -12.50 24.19
N THR A 365 28.31 -13.24 23.08
CA THR A 365 28.00 -12.70 21.74
C THR A 365 26.71 -13.35 21.28
N ALA A 366 25.62 -12.59 21.30
CA ALA A 366 24.28 -13.09 20.96
C ALA A 366 23.77 -12.44 19.67
N PHE A 367 23.23 -13.26 18.77
CA PHE A 367 22.56 -12.83 17.56
C PHE A 367 21.05 -12.81 17.80
N PHE A 368 20.46 -11.63 17.66
CA PHE A 368 19.04 -11.42 17.84
C PHE A 368 18.38 -11.31 16.47
N ASN A 369 17.35 -12.12 16.23
CA ASN A 369 16.54 -12.09 15.03
C ASN A 369 15.06 -11.95 15.40
N PHE A 370 14.47 -10.82 15.04
CA PHE A 370 13.07 -10.52 15.27
C PHE A 370 12.33 -10.57 13.94
N SER A 371 11.84 -11.75 13.56
CA SER A 371 11.02 -11.94 12.35
C SER A 371 9.55 -12.06 12.76
N HIS A 372 8.70 -11.09 12.44
CA HIS A 372 7.31 -11.12 12.94
C HIS A 372 6.58 -12.43 12.53
N PRO A 373 5.97 -13.20 13.45
CA PRO A 373 5.72 -12.95 14.88
C PRO A 373 6.72 -13.63 15.86
N GLN A 374 7.76 -14.28 15.35
CA GLN A 374 8.71 -15.10 16.11
C GLN A 374 10.01 -14.34 16.43
N GLN A 375 10.49 -14.49 17.67
CA GLN A 375 11.81 -14.06 18.07
C GLN A 375 12.72 -15.29 18.15
N LYS A 376 13.92 -15.17 17.58
CA LYS A 376 14.98 -16.17 17.73
C LYS A 376 16.25 -15.50 18.22
N ILE A 377 16.82 -16.04 19.29
CA ILE A 377 18.10 -15.59 19.84
C ILE A 377 19.05 -16.77 19.80
N ASP A 378 20.15 -16.60 19.08
CA ASP A 378 21.19 -17.62 18.96
C ASP A 378 22.47 -17.07 19.62
N ILE A 379 23.00 -17.77 20.63
CA ILE A 379 24.32 -17.43 21.19
C ILE A 379 25.40 -17.96 20.26
N ARG A 380 26.22 -17.06 19.71
CA ARG A 380 27.33 -17.41 18.81
C ARG A 380 28.57 -17.89 19.57
N SER A 381 28.86 -17.23 20.69
CA SER A 381 29.95 -17.59 21.58
C SER A 381 29.66 -17.13 23.01
N HIS A 382 30.11 -17.92 23.95
CA HIS A 382 30.06 -17.63 25.37
C HIS A 382 31.39 -18.07 25.98
N THR A 383 32.08 -17.17 26.68
CA THR A 383 33.39 -17.44 27.29
C THR A 383 33.40 -17.04 28.76
N PHE A 384 33.79 -17.96 29.63
CA PHE A 384 33.96 -17.70 31.06
C PHE A 384 35.20 -16.84 31.29
N LEU A 385 35.08 -15.79 32.11
CA LEU A 385 36.14 -14.85 32.43
C LEU A 385 36.71 -15.14 33.83
N ASN A 386 36.02 -14.68 34.88
CA ASN A 386 36.47 -14.75 36.26
C ASN A 386 35.34 -15.21 37.19
N PRO A 387 35.62 -15.94 38.28
CA PRO A 387 34.61 -16.27 39.27
C PRO A 387 34.09 -14.99 39.95
N VAL A 388 32.84 -15.05 40.45
CA VAL A 388 32.17 -13.91 41.09
C VAL A 388 31.91 -14.23 42.55
N ASN A 389 32.59 -13.49 43.42
CA ASN A 389 32.46 -13.60 44.87
C ASN A 389 31.12 -13.00 45.31
N VAL A 390 30.43 -13.72 46.20
CA VAL A 390 29.12 -13.34 46.71
C VAL A 390 29.20 -13.01 48.20
N SER A 391 28.62 -11.87 48.61
CA SER A 391 28.65 -11.41 50.01
C SER A 391 27.27 -10.94 50.44
N SER A 392 26.83 -11.38 51.62
CA SER A 392 25.59 -10.90 52.24
C SER A 392 25.74 -9.53 52.90
N ASP A 393 26.97 -9.10 53.19
CA ASP A 393 27.26 -7.79 53.78
C ASP A 393 27.57 -6.79 52.67
N ILE A 394 26.59 -5.94 52.37
CA ILE A 394 26.69 -4.86 51.39
C ILE A 394 27.03 -3.51 52.06
N SER A 395 27.47 -3.52 53.33
CA SER A 395 27.90 -2.30 54.02
C SER A 395 29.01 -1.56 53.25
N GLN A 396 29.91 -2.29 52.60
CA GLN A 396 30.95 -1.71 51.74
C GLN A 396 30.37 -0.91 50.56
N TRP A 397 29.26 -1.36 49.96
CA TRP A 397 28.57 -0.64 48.88
C TRP A 397 27.99 0.70 49.38
N ARG A 398 27.43 0.72 50.60
CA ARG A 398 26.93 1.97 51.24
C ARG A 398 28.06 2.98 51.49
N PHE A 399 29.24 2.53 51.89
CA PHE A 399 30.40 3.40 52.16
C PHE A 399 31.24 3.71 50.92
N SER A 400 31.06 2.98 49.81
CA SER A 400 31.81 3.17 48.56
C SER A 400 31.49 4.50 47.84
N THR A 401 30.55 5.29 48.35
CA THR A 401 30.29 6.67 47.87
C THR A 401 31.50 7.61 47.98
N LYS A 402 32.59 7.19 48.66
CA LYS A 402 33.86 7.95 48.76
C LYS A 402 35.04 7.33 48.00
N SER A 403 34.92 6.14 47.41
CA SER A 403 36.03 5.41 46.78
C SER A 403 35.69 4.99 45.35
N SER A 404 36.48 5.49 44.38
CA SER A 404 36.58 5.10 42.96
C SER A 404 35.31 4.58 42.24
N PRO A 405 34.83 5.25 41.17
CA PRO A 405 33.66 4.83 40.39
C PRO A 405 33.67 3.37 39.93
N ASN A 406 34.86 2.80 39.66
CA ASN A 406 34.99 1.43 39.15
C ASN A 406 34.70 0.36 40.20
N MET A 407 35.05 0.59 41.48
CA MET A 407 34.74 -0.35 42.56
C MET A 407 33.23 -0.41 42.83
N ILE A 408 32.54 0.73 42.72
CA ILE A 408 31.08 0.81 42.87
C ILE A 408 30.41 -0.01 41.76
N LYS A 409 30.85 0.14 40.50
CA LYS A 409 30.30 -0.62 39.36
C LYS A 409 30.53 -2.13 39.53
N GLN A 410 31.70 -2.56 40.01
CA GLN A 410 31.99 -3.98 40.24
C GLN A 410 31.16 -4.57 41.38
N GLN A 411 31.04 -3.88 42.52
CA GLN A 411 30.19 -4.33 43.63
C GLN A 411 28.71 -4.37 43.23
N ALA A 412 28.27 -3.40 42.44
CA ALA A 412 26.93 -3.35 41.89
C ALA A 412 26.62 -4.59 41.02
N GLN A 413 27.54 -4.93 40.12
CA GLN A 413 27.46 -6.15 39.32
C GLN A 413 27.37 -7.41 40.18
N CYS A 414 28.23 -7.56 41.20
CA CYS A 414 28.21 -8.73 42.07
C CYS A 414 26.85 -8.93 42.77
N ILE A 415 26.24 -7.86 43.30
CA ILE A 415 24.94 -7.94 43.99
C ILE A 415 23.81 -8.31 43.02
N SER A 416 23.81 -7.72 41.82
CA SER A 416 22.84 -8.08 40.78
C SER A 416 22.99 -9.54 40.33
N TYR A 417 24.23 -10.03 40.18
CA TYR A 417 24.50 -11.42 39.80
C TYR A 417 24.07 -12.39 40.90
N GLN A 418 24.34 -12.04 42.16
CA GLN A 418 23.85 -12.77 43.33
C GLN A 418 22.32 -12.87 43.33
N SER A 419 21.61 -11.80 42.98
CA SER A 419 20.15 -11.79 42.92
C SER A 419 19.60 -12.77 41.87
N ILE A 420 20.23 -12.82 40.69
CA ILE A 420 19.86 -13.77 39.63
C ILE A 420 20.15 -15.21 40.08
N MET A 421 21.31 -15.44 40.69
CA MET A 421 21.72 -16.75 41.22
C MET A 421 20.80 -17.22 42.36
N GLU A 422 20.35 -16.32 43.23
CA GLU A 422 19.37 -16.64 44.28
C GLU A 422 18.01 -17.02 43.70
N ALA A 423 17.51 -16.28 42.71
CA ALA A 423 16.27 -16.62 42.03
C ALA A 423 16.37 -17.99 41.32
N PHE A 424 17.49 -18.24 40.62
CA PHE A 424 17.74 -19.55 40.00
C PHE A 424 17.79 -20.67 41.04
N GLY A 425 18.51 -20.44 42.13
CA GLY A 425 18.64 -21.41 43.20
C GLY A 425 17.31 -21.74 43.88
N LYS A 426 16.42 -20.76 44.11
CA LYS A 426 15.06 -21.00 44.64
C LYS A 426 14.17 -21.87 43.75
N LEU A 427 14.46 -22.00 42.45
CA LEU A 427 13.77 -22.96 41.57
C LEU A 427 14.20 -24.40 41.83
N LEU A 428 15.48 -24.57 42.18
CA LEU A 428 16.11 -25.86 42.40
C LEU A 428 15.96 -26.34 43.84
N VAL A 429 15.90 -25.40 44.79
CA VAL A 429 15.91 -25.64 46.24
C VAL A 429 14.57 -25.22 46.83
N GLY A 430 13.91 -26.17 47.49
CA GLY A 430 12.77 -25.91 48.35
C GLY A 430 13.27 -25.77 49.79
N TYR A 431 12.66 -24.88 50.57
CA TYR A 431 12.96 -24.81 51.99
C TYR A 431 11.71 -25.16 52.79
N ASN A 432 11.93 -25.94 53.86
CA ASN A 432 10.95 -26.13 54.91
C ASN A 432 11.34 -25.21 56.06
N TRP A 433 10.48 -24.25 56.40
CA TRP A 433 10.65 -23.49 57.65
C TRP A 433 9.50 -23.83 58.59
N ASN A 434 9.85 -24.19 59.84
CA ASN A 434 8.92 -24.32 60.95
C ASN A 434 9.06 -23.12 61.91
N ARG A 435 8.00 -22.30 62.04
CA ARG A 435 7.93 -21.24 63.04
C ARG A 435 6.59 -21.36 63.76
N ASP A 436 6.64 -21.41 65.08
CA ASP A 436 5.46 -21.42 65.95
C ASP A 436 4.45 -22.54 65.62
N GLY A 437 4.94 -23.72 65.21
CA GLY A 437 4.10 -24.89 64.89
C GLY A 437 3.51 -24.90 63.48
N PHE A 438 3.77 -23.86 62.67
CA PHE A 438 3.41 -23.84 61.26
C PHE A 438 4.61 -24.24 60.42
N THR A 439 4.48 -25.38 59.73
CA THR A 439 5.46 -25.82 58.73
C THR A 439 4.99 -25.34 57.38
N VAL A 440 5.68 -24.37 56.79
CA VAL A 440 5.48 -23.99 55.39
C VAL A 440 6.48 -24.80 54.57
N ASN A 441 5.96 -25.74 53.78
CA ASN A 441 6.73 -26.51 52.83
C ASN A 441 6.63 -25.82 51.46
N GLU A 442 7.65 -25.08 51.07
CA GLU A 442 7.79 -24.68 49.67
C GLU A 442 8.43 -25.87 48.92
N ALA A 443 7.56 -26.71 48.34
CA ALA A 443 7.98 -27.84 47.52
C ALA A 443 8.70 -27.35 46.25
N THR A 444 9.85 -27.94 45.97
CA THR A 444 10.71 -27.63 44.83
C THR A 444 10.00 -27.69 43.48
N SER A 445 10.28 -26.74 42.59
CA SER A 445 9.77 -26.72 41.20
C SER A 445 10.67 -27.44 40.19
N TRP A 446 11.72 -28.17 40.64
CA TRP A 446 12.73 -28.78 39.75
C TRP A 446 12.14 -29.76 38.73
N ASN A 447 11.05 -30.46 39.06
CA ASN A 447 10.39 -31.40 38.14
C ASN A 447 9.66 -30.68 36.98
N MET A 448 9.41 -29.37 37.13
CA MET A 448 8.84 -28.55 36.05
C MET A 448 9.92 -27.98 35.12
N LEU A 449 11.20 -28.13 35.46
CA LEU A 449 12.31 -27.65 34.64
C LEU A 449 12.61 -28.65 33.54
N SER A 450 12.82 -28.14 32.32
CA SER A 450 13.19 -28.94 31.15
C SER A 450 14.67 -29.35 31.15
N ILE A 451 15.16 -29.92 32.27
CA ILE A 451 16.52 -30.42 32.44
C ILE A 451 16.49 -31.95 32.42
N ASP A 452 17.44 -32.56 31.73
CA ASP A 452 17.68 -34.00 31.81
C ASP A 452 18.53 -34.33 33.05
N TRP A 453 17.87 -34.89 34.05
CA TRP A 453 18.45 -35.26 35.34
C TRP A 453 19.11 -36.65 35.36
N THR A 454 19.04 -37.41 34.25
CA THR A 454 19.42 -38.85 34.21
C THR A 454 20.93 -39.10 34.14
N SER A 455 21.71 -38.09 33.73
CA SER A 455 23.16 -38.20 33.65
C SER A 455 23.83 -36.91 34.08
N ARG A 456 24.99 -37.03 34.73
CA ARG A 456 25.80 -35.89 35.17
C ARG A 456 26.05 -34.87 34.06
N ASN A 457 26.46 -35.33 32.88
CA ASN A 457 26.77 -34.45 31.75
C ASN A 457 25.53 -33.77 31.15
N ALA A 458 24.36 -34.42 31.21
CA ALA A 458 23.12 -33.81 30.75
C ALA A 458 22.60 -32.78 31.75
N THR A 459 22.68 -33.09 33.05
CA THR A 459 22.33 -32.17 34.14
C THR A 459 23.24 -30.95 34.16
N GLN A 460 24.55 -31.13 34.02
CA GLN A 460 25.52 -30.04 33.87
C GLN A 460 25.11 -29.09 32.73
N ARG A 461 24.92 -29.62 31.52
CA ARG A 461 24.55 -28.80 30.36
C ARG A 461 23.21 -28.11 30.53
N GLY A 462 22.21 -28.82 31.05
CA GLY A 462 20.88 -28.27 31.27
C GLY A 462 20.87 -27.13 32.29
N LEU A 463 21.67 -27.22 33.36
CA LEU A 463 21.79 -26.15 34.36
C LEU A 463 22.49 -24.90 33.79
N GLU A 464 23.59 -25.09 33.07
CA GLU A 464 24.33 -24.00 32.43
C GLU A 464 23.46 -23.29 31.37
N GLU A 465 22.76 -24.06 30.52
CA GLU A 465 21.86 -23.54 29.49
C GLU A 465 20.64 -22.83 30.09
N LEU A 466 20.04 -23.39 31.15
CA LEU A 466 18.91 -22.77 31.82
C LEU A 466 19.30 -21.43 32.45
N PHE A 467 20.45 -21.37 33.12
CA PHE A 467 20.94 -20.14 33.73
C PHE A 467 21.27 -19.08 32.67
N GLN A 468 21.83 -19.50 31.53
CA GLN A 468 22.07 -18.65 30.38
C GLN A 468 20.77 -18.08 29.80
N ASN A 469 19.72 -18.90 29.66
CA ASN A 469 18.40 -18.46 29.20
C ASN A 469 17.75 -17.47 30.17
N ILE A 470 17.88 -17.70 31.48
CA ILE A 470 17.42 -16.78 32.52
C ILE A 470 18.14 -15.43 32.39
N THR A 471 19.47 -15.45 32.23
CA THR A 471 20.29 -14.24 32.10
C THR A 471 19.88 -13.43 30.86
N LEU A 472 19.68 -14.07 29.71
CA LEU A 472 19.20 -13.42 28.49
C LEU A 472 17.76 -12.91 28.62
N SER A 473 16.92 -13.61 29.38
CA SER A 473 15.54 -13.19 29.63
C SER A 473 15.44 -11.91 30.45
N MET A 474 16.49 -11.53 31.19
CA MET A 474 16.51 -10.23 31.89
C MET A 474 16.39 -9.05 30.92
N LEU A 475 16.76 -9.22 29.64
CA LEU A 475 16.56 -8.22 28.59
C LEU A 475 15.07 -7.99 28.25
N SER A 476 14.16 -8.87 28.64
CA SER A 476 12.72 -8.68 28.38
C SER A 476 12.08 -7.64 29.30
N VAL A 477 12.72 -7.30 30.42
CA VAL A 477 12.16 -6.39 31.42
C VAL A 477 12.86 -5.03 31.34
N PRO A 478 12.16 -3.96 30.94
CA PRO A 478 12.77 -2.64 30.80
C PRO A 478 13.46 -2.11 32.07
N ALA A 479 12.93 -2.42 33.26
CA ALA A 479 13.51 -2.02 34.54
C ALA A 479 14.89 -2.63 34.82
N LEU A 480 15.22 -3.75 34.18
CA LEU A 480 16.50 -4.47 34.31
C LEU A 480 17.51 -4.08 33.21
N THR A 481 17.10 -3.22 32.28
CA THR A 481 17.90 -2.79 31.12
C THR A 481 18.26 -1.30 31.18
N MET A 482 19.30 -0.89 30.45
CA MET A 482 19.64 0.53 30.30
C MET A 482 18.58 1.25 29.45
N ASN A 483 18.17 2.43 29.89
CA ASN A 483 17.35 3.35 29.08
C ASN A 483 18.21 4.02 28.00
N GLU A 484 17.60 4.33 26.84
CA GLU A 484 18.24 4.96 25.67
C GLU A 484 18.98 6.28 25.95
N THR A 485 18.72 6.92 27.10
CA THR A 485 19.25 8.25 27.45
C THR A 485 20.62 8.24 28.13
N ILE A 486 21.19 7.07 28.43
CA ILE A 486 22.48 6.97 29.12
C ILE A 486 23.62 6.97 28.09
N ALA A 487 24.53 7.94 28.20
CA ALA A 487 25.68 8.12 27.30
C ALA A 487 26.71 6.95 27.28
N GLU A 488 26.49 5.92 28.10
CA GLU A 488 27.34 4.71 28.20
C GLU A 488 26.81 3.51 27.39
N ALA A 489 25.65 3.62 26.71
CA ALA A 489 25.10 2.52 25.91
C ALA A 489 25.91 2.28 24.62
N ASN A 490 26.34 1.04 24.40
CA ASN A 490 27.12 0.67 23.21
C ASN A 490 26.24 0.79 21.95
N GLN A 491 26.68 1.58 20.96
CA GLN A 491 26.01 1.62 19.65
C GLN A 491 26.34 0.38 18.84
N VAL A 492 25.31 -0.27 18.31
CA VAL A 492 25.41 -1.50 17.53
C VAL A 492 24.78 -1.29 16.15
N ASP A 493 25.32 -1.94 15.13
CA ASP A 493 24.73 -1.95 13.80
C ASP A 493 23.48 -2.85 13.79
N ILE A 494 22.32 -2.24 13.57
CA ILE A 494 21.03 -2.90 13.45
C ILE A 494 20.68 -2.99 11.97
N ILE A 495 20.40 -4.20 11.50
CA ILE A 495 19.96 -4.49 10.13
C ILE A 495 18.45 -4.61 10.12
N ILE A 496 17.77 -3.77 9.35
CA ILE A 496 16.31 -3.72 9.26
C ILE A 496 15.90 -4.17 7.86
N TYR A 497 14.96 -5.11 7.80
CA TYR A 497 14.41 -5.63 6.54
C TYR A 497 13.06 -4.99 6.27
N ARG A 498 13.00 -4.12 5.25
CA ARG A 498 11.73 -3.54 4.79
C ARG A 498 11.30 -4.21 3.50
N THR A 499 10.16 -4.89 3.56
CA THR A 499 9.48 -5.40 2.37
C THR A 499 8.59 -4.31 1.79
N PHE A 500 8.78 -3.97 0.52
CA PHE A 500 7.84 -3.11 -0.21
C PHE A 500 7.52 -3.70 -1.58
N ASN A 501 6.36 -3.31 -2.08
CA ASN A 501 5.89 -3.73 -3.39
C ASN A 501 6.51 -2.84 -4.46
N ILE A 502 7.20 -3.44 -5.42
CA ILE A 502 7.62 -2.76 -6.65
C ILE A 502 6.79 -3.26 -7.82
N TYR A 503 6.45 -2.33 -8.70
CA TYR A 503 5.83 -2.63 -9.98
C TYR A 503 6.93 -2.94 -10.98
N ALA A 504 7.05 -4.22 -11.35
CA ALA A 504 8.06 -4.70 -12.28
C ALA A 504 7.41 -5.15 -13.59
N TYR A 505 8.02 -4.76 -14.70
CA TYR A 505 7.66 -5.22 -16.03
C TYR A 505 8.48 -6.45 -16.39
N THR A 506 7.82 -7.50 -16.87
CA THR A 506 8.49 -8.60 -17.58
C THR A 506 8.69 -8.22 -19.04
N PRO A 507 9.93 -7.99 -19.51
CA PRO A 507 10.16 -7.53 -20.89
C PRO A 507 9.60 -8.49 -21.94
N ARG A 508 9.64 -9.80 -21.65
CA ARG A 508 9.16 -10.85 -22.55
C ARG A 508 7.68 -10.70 -22.89
N ASP A 509 6.83 -10.50 -21.88
CA ASP A 509 5.37 -10.47 -22.06
C ASP A 509 4.95 -9.19 -22.81
N LEU A 510 5.64 -8.08 -22.53
CA LEU A 510 5.50 -6.83 -23.25
C LEU A 510 5.83 -7.04 -24.74
N TRP A 511 7.02 -7.54 -25.06
CA TRP A 511 7.45 -7.78 -26.44
C TRP A 511 6.49 -8.70 -27.19
N LEU A 512 5.99 -9.75 -26.54
CA LEU A 512 5.10 -10.73 -27.16
C LEU A 512 3.74 -10.10 -27.53
N ALA A 513 3.14 -9.31 -26.63
CA ALA A 513 1.87 -8.62 -26.89
C ALA A 513 1.99 -7.59 -28.03
N TYR A 514 3.02 -6.73 -28.00
CA TYR A 514 3.22 -5.71 -29.03
C TYR A 514 3.60 -6.31 -30.38
N SER A 515 4.39 -7.39 -30.41
CA SER A 515 4.78 -8.04 -31.66
C SER A 515 3.59 -8.67 -32.37
N ILE A 516 2.68 -9.32 -31.64
CA ILE A 516 1.46 -9.90 -32.20
C ILE A 516 0.55 -8.79 -32.77
N ALA A 517 0.34 -7.72 -32.01
CA ALA A 517 -0.46 -6.58 -32.47
C ALA A 517 0.16 -5.90 -33.71
N GLY A 518 1.48 -5.69 -33.70
CA GLY A 518 2.23 -5.12 -34.82
C GLY A 518 2.16 -5.99 -36.07
N ALA A 519 2.30 -7.31 -35.93
CA ALA A 519 2.17 -8.26 -37.04
C ALA A 519 0.75 -8.26 -37.63
N ALA A 520 -0.28 -8.25 -36.79
CA ALA A 520 -1.67 -8.15 -37.25
C ALA A 520 -1.94 -6.84 -37.98
N ALA A 521 -1.48 -5.70 -37.44
CA ALA A 521 -1.60 -4.40 -38.09
C ALA A 521 -0.87 -4.36 -39.44
N PHE A 522 0.34 -4.91 -39.52
CA PHE A 522 1.10 -5.03 -40.76
C PHE A 522 0.36 -5.83 -41.83
N LEU A 523 -0.25 -6.96 -41.45
CA LEU A 523 -1.08 -7.76 -42.35
C LEU A 523 -2.32 -6.99 -42.85
N CYS A 524 -3.00 -6.25 -41.97
CA CYS A 524 -4.12 -5.40 -42.36
C CYS A 524 -3.71 -4.31 -43.37
N VAL A 525 -2.55 -3.66 -43.16
CA VAL A 525 -2.01 -2.66 -44.08
C VAL A 525 -1.66 -3.30 -45.43
N CYS A 526 -1.00 -4.48 -45.42
CA CYS A 526 -0.68 -5.21 -46.65
C CYS A 526 -1.95 -5.59 -47.43
N ALA A 527 -2.99 -6.07 -46.75
CA ALA A 527 -4.28 -6.37 -47.35
C ALA A 527 -4.95 -5.09 -47.93
N GLY A 528 -4.86 -3.96 -47.23
CA GLY A 528 -5.33 -2.66 -47.72
C GLY A 528 -4.59 -2.19 -48.97
N ILE A 529 -3.26 -2.29 -48.99
CA ILE A 529 -2.43 -1.95 -50.17
C ILE A 529 -2.79 -2.86 -51.35
N TYR A 530 -2.93 -4.17 -51.11
CA TYR A 530 -3.33 -5.13 -52.14
C TYR A 530 -4.72 -4.81 -52.70
N ALA A 531 -5.68 -4.43 -51.85
CA ALA A 531 -7.02 -4.01 -52.28
C ALA A 531 -6.98 -2.73 -53.13
N ILE A 532 -6.18 -1.74 -52.74
CA ILE A 532 -5.99 -0.50 -53.52
C ILE A 532 -5.38 -0.81 -54.90
N TRP A 533 -4.36 -1.67 -54.94
CA TRP A 533 -3.71 -2.06 -56.18
C TRP A 533 -4.68 -2.79 -57.13
N ARG A 534 -5.51 -3.70 -56.62
CA ARG A 534 -6.49 -4.45 -57.41
C ARG A 534 -7.63 -3.56 -57.95
N ASN A 535 -8.06 -2.58 -57.16
CA ASN A 535 -9.21 -1.72 -57.50
C ASN A 535 -8.82 -0.46 -58.28
N GLY A 536 -7.52 -0.17 -58.46
CA GLY A 536 -7.04 0.95 -59.27
C GLY A 536 -7.32 2.35 -58.68
N GLY A 537 -7.76 2.44 -57.43
CA GLY A 537 -8.09 3.71 -56.77
C GLY A 537 -8.62 3.54 -55.35
N CYS A 538 -8.65 4.64 -54.59
CA CYS A 538 -9.25 4.71 -53.26
C CYS A 538 -10.62 5.41 -53.34
N TYR A 539 -11.64 4.80 -52.73
CA TYR A 539 -13.00 5.34 -52.69
C TYR A 539 -13.37 5.63 -51.24
N GLN A 540 -13.53 6.91 -50.90
CA GLN A 540 -14.02 7.32 -49.57
C GLN A 540 -15.50 7.66 -49.62
N THR A 541 -16.18 7.61 -48.47
CA THR A 541 -17.59 8.03 -48.32
C THR A 541 -17.75 9.56 -48.28
N ASN A 542 -16.78 10.30 -48.81
CA ASN A 542 -16.80 11.76 -48.85
C ASN A 542 -17.90 12.26 -49.80
N PHE A 543 -18.41 13.44 -49.51
CA PHE A 543 -19.49 14.06 -50.26
C PHE A 543 -19.13 14.23 -51.74
N SER A 544 -17.88 14.55 -52.06
CA SER A 544 -17.41 14.65 -53.44
C SER A 544 -17.36 13.33 -54.19
N THR A 545 -17.07 12.20 -53.52
CA THR A 545 -17.16 10.87 -54.13
C THR A 545 -18.61 10.57 -54.49
N PHE A 546 -19.54 10.88 -53.59
CA PHE A 546 -20.97 10.66 -53.82
C PHE A 546 -21.47 11.48 -55.01
N ILE A 547 -21.17 12.79 -55.06
CA ILE A 547 -21.54 13.67 -56.18
C ILE A 547 -21.00 13.17 -57.53
N ARG A 548 -19.74 12.70 -57.55
CA ARG A 548 -19.10 12.22 -58.79
C ARG A 548 -19.76 10.94 -59.31
N VAL A 549 -20.31 10.11 -58.41
CA VAL A 549 -20.98 8.85 -58.75
C VAL A 549 -22.46 9.05 -59.10
N THR A 550 -23.17 9.99 -58.46
CA THR A 550 -24.62 10.17 -58.65
C THR A 550 -25.02 10.86 -59.95
N LYS A 551 -24.06 11.45 -60.69
CA LYS A 551 -24.27 12.05 -62.04
C LYS A 551 -25.51 12.96 -62.13
N ASP A 552 -25.62 13.93 -61.22
CA ASP A 552 -26.65 14.96 -61.28
C ASP A 552 -26.56 15.79 -62.58
N GLU A 553 -27.70 16.08 -63.22
CA GLU A 553 -27.78 16.78 -64.51
C GLU A 553 -27.17 18.20 -64.48
N VAL A 554 -27.23 18.87 -63.33
CA VAL A 554 -26.71 20.24 -63.15
C VAL A 554 -25.19 20.22 -62.96
N LEU A 555 -24.67 19.20 -62.25
CA LEU A 555 -23.24 19.05 -62.01
C LEU A 555 -22.49 18.31 -63.12
N PHE A 556 -23.18 17.59 -64.01
CA PHE A 556 -22.58 16.86 -65.12
C PHE A 556 -21.76 17.77 -66.06
N LYS A 557 -22.07 19.07 -66.14
CA LYS A 557 -21.30 20.05 -66.91
C LYS A 557 -19.87 20.24 -66.40
N TYR A 558 -19.62 19.97 -65.12
CA TYR A 558 -18.33 20.19 -64.47
C TYR A 558 -17.57 18.88 -64.20
N ILE A 559 -18.21 17.72 -64.34
CA ILE A 559 -17.62 16.40 -64.11
C ILE A 559 -17.14 15.84 -65.47
N SER A 560 -15.88 15.43 -65.54
CA SER A 560 -15.35 14.79 -66.76
C SER A 560 -16.06 13.47 -67.04
N SER A 561 -16.32 13.15 -68.32
CA SER A 561 -17.10 11.97 -68.73
C SER A 561 -16.50 10.62 -68.29
N ASN A 562 -15.24 10.59 -67.83
CA ASN A 562 -14.50 9.39 -67.43
C ASN A 562 -14.06 9.41 -65.94
N ASP A 563 -14.65 10.26 -65.10
CA ASP A 563 -14.35 10.28 -63.67
C ASP A 563 -14.97 9.06 -62.97
N SER A 564 -14.13 8.23 -62.33
CA SER A 564 -14.55 7.04 -61.59
C SER A 564 -15.00 7.34 -60.16
N GLY A 565 -14.82 8.59 -59.70
CA GLY A 565 -15.07 9.01 -58.32
C GLY A 565 -13.92 8.67 -57.36
N ALA A 566 -12.82 8.07 -57.84
CA ALA A 566 -11.65 7.77 -57.02
C ALA A 566 -10.94 9.05 -56.52
N GLU A 567 -10.20 8.94 -55.41
CA GLU A 567 -9.33 10.01 -54.93
C GLU A 567 -8.03 10.11 -55.75
N PRO A 568 -7.44 11.32 -55.91
CA PRO A 568 -7.82 12.60 -55.30
C PRO A 568 -8.92 13.36 -56.07
N LEU A 569 -9.65 14.24 -55.37
CA LEU A 569 -10.63 15.15 -55.95
C LEU A 569 -9.95 16.09 -56.98
N PRO A 570 -10.41 16.15 -58.25
CA PRO A 570 -9.89 17.08 -59.24
C PRO A 570 -10.02 18.54 -58.78
N LYS A 571 -8.99 19.37 -59.04
CA LYS A 571 -8.93 20.77 -58.57
C LYS A 571 -10.11 21.60 -59.05
N ASP A 572 -10.52 21.39 -60.30
CA ASP A 572 -11.61 22.12 -60.94
C ASP A 572 -12.95 21.87 -60.23
N LEU A 573 -13.16 20.65 -59.73
CA LEU A 573 -14.36 20.26 -58.99
C LEU A 573 -14.30 20.72 -57.51
N ALA A 574 -13.10 20.76 -56.93
CA ALA A 574 -12.88 21.16 -55.55
C ALA A 574 -13.27 22.62 -55.28
N GLU A 575 -13.10 23.50 -56.27
CA GLU A 575 -13.38 24.94 -56.16
C GLU A 575 -14.82 25.32 -56.51
N VAL A 576 -15.63 24.38 -57.00
CA VAL A 576 -17.05 24.62 -57.30
C VAL A 576 -17.78 25.04 -56.03
N ARG A 577 -18.53 26.15 -56.13
CA ARG A 577 -19.33 26.69 -55.04
C ARG A 577 -20.76 26.19 -55.16
N LEU A 578 -21.22 25.51 -54.12
CA LEU A 578 -22.58 25.02 -53.97
C LEU A 578 -23.39 25.99 -53.11
N MET A 579 -24.61 26.28 -53.56
CA MET A 579 -25.62 26.92 -52.73
C MET A 579 -26.50 25.81 -52.14
N LEU A 580 -26.46 25.66 -50.81
CA LEU A 580 -27.33 24.75 -50.09
C LEU A 580 -28.60 25.53 -49.70
N GLY A 581 -29.69 25.27 -50.43
CA GLY A 581 -30.98 25.91 -50.20
C GLY A 581 -31.67 26.28 -51.50
N GLY A 582 -32.43 25.33 -52.05
CA GLY A 582 -33.38 25.52 -53.14
C GLY A 582 -34.69 24.87 -52.74
#